data_AF-A0A9N9IC76-F1
#
_entry.id   AF-A0A9N9IC76-F1
#
_cell.length_a   1.000
_cell.length_b   1.000
_cell.length_c   1.000
_cell.angle_alpha   90.00
_cell.angle_beta   90.00
_cell.angle_gamma   90.00
#
_symmetry.space_group_name_H-M   'P 1'
#
loop_
_entity.id
_entity.type
_entity.pdbx_description
1 polymer ?
#
loop_
_entity_poly.entity_id
_entity_poly.type
_entity_poly.pdbx_seq_one_letter_code
_entity_poly.pdbx_strand_id
1 'polypeptide(L)'
;NITMADEENSNDTEVLDEEPRSILLGLISQLRKGMDLHRVTLPTFVLEPRSMLERITDFMSHPELIISNEMIDVLIYISVSKQEDPLKRFVNVVRYYISGWHIKPKGVKKPYNPVLGEFFRARWQFPDNTEACFVAEQVSHHPPISAYYYASPENNLIICGDIRPKSRFLGNSAATLMQGESKIIFTNRPGEIYRIEMPNVYARGILFGRMVMELGDNSTVRCEKNDLICELEFRTKACSCLEINFAYSNFGFFTGAYNSIYGKIKRESTGEALYEITGKWSDIMYIKDLEAKRKCYLVFRIRRYIQRL
;
A
#
# COMPACT_ATOMS: atom_id res chain seq x y z
N ASN A 1 -23.77 -24.65 2.81
CA ASN A 1 -23.82 -23.38 3.57
C ASN A 1 -22.43 -22.79 3.67
N ILE A 2 -21.98 -22.18 2.57
CA ILE A 2 -20.78 -21.33 2.54
C ILE A 2 -21.34 -19.92 2.65
N THR A 3 -20.92 -19.17 3.66
CA THR A 3 -21.43 -17.80 3.85
C THR A 3 -20.74 -16.87 2.87
N MET A 4 -21.38 -15.77 2.46
CA MET A 4 -20.76 -14.74 1.58
C MET A 4 -19.42 -14.20 2.12
N ALA A 5 -19.13 -14.36 3.41
CA ALA A 5 -17.85 -14.01 4.03
C ALA A 5 -16.70 -14.99 3.68
N ASP A 6 -17.03 -16.24 3.34
CA ASP A 6 -16.04 -17.27 2.98
C ASP A 6 -15.59 -17.13 1.52
N GLU A 7 -16.46 -16.63 0.63
CA GLU A 7 -16.10 -16.33 -0.77
C GLU A 7 -15.14 -15.13 -0.87
N GLU A 8 -15.29 -14.11 -0.01
CA GLU A 8 -14.42 -12.92 -0.01
C GLU A 8 -12.98 -13.22 0.42
N ASN A 9 -12.78 -14.21 1.30
CA ASN A 9 -11.45 -14.68 1.69
C ASN A 9 -10.74 -15.48 0.59
N SER A 10 -11.42 -15.89 -0.49
CA SER A 10 -10.85 -16.80 -1.49
C SER A 10 -9.78 -16.17 -2.38
N ASN A 11 -9.85 -14.85 -2.65
CA ASN A 11 -8.88 -14.17 -3.54
C ASN A 11 -7.54 -13.87 -2.84
N ASP A 12 -7.54 -13.74 -1.52
CA ASP A 12 -6.37 -13.33 -0.72
C ASP A 12 -5.48 -14.51 -0.31
N THR A 13 -5.89 -15.70 -0.71
CA THR A 13 -5.41 -16.92 -0.11
C THR A 13 -5.21 -18.00 -1.14
N GLU A 14 -4.10 -18.72 -1.02
CA GLU A 14 -3.73 -19.78 -1.96
C GLU A 14 -3.49 -21.07 -1.18
N VAL A 15 -4.10 -22.15 -1.66
CA VAL A 15 -3.79 -23.50 -1.22
C VAL A 15 -2.97 -24.12 -2.34
N LEU A 16 -1.67 -24.30 -2.11
CA LEU A 16 -0.81 -24.99 -3.05
C LEU A 16 -1.17 -26.47 -3.12
N ASP A 17 -1.07 -27.07 -4.30
CA ASP A 17 -1.11 -28.53 -4.48
C ASP A 17 0.08 -29.21 -3.79
N GLU A 18 0.03 -30.54 -3.65
CA GLU A 18 1.02 -31.30 -2.88
C GLU A 18 2.46 -31.17 -3.40
N GLU A 19 2.64 -31.18 -4.72
CA GLU A 19 3.96 -31.10 -5.35
C GLU A 19 4.61 -29.71 -5.16
N PRO A 20 3.96 -28.57 -5.50
CA PRO A 20 4.48 -27.23 -5.18
C PRO A 20 4.76 -27.04 -3.69
N ARG A 21 3.91 -27.60 -2.81
CA ARG A 21 4.11 -27.56 -1.36
C ARG A 21 5.38 -28.32 -0.95
N SER A 22 5.63 -29.50 -1.50
CA SER A 22 6.83 -30.29 -1.21
C SER A 22 8.12 -29.58 -1.62
N ILE A 23 8.14 -28.96 -2.80
CA ILE A 23 9.28 -28.15 -3.28
C ILE A 23 9.55 -26.98 -2.34
N LEU A 24 8.49 -26.26 -1.94
CA LEU A 24 8.60 -25.13 -1.02
C LEU A 24 9.12 -25.56 0.36
N LEU A 25 8.62 -26.68 0.90
CA LEU A 25 9.09 -27.24 2.17
C LEU A 25 10.58 -27.64 2.10
N GLY A 26 11.01 -28.25 1.00
CA GLY A 26 12.40 -28.61 0.76
C GLY A 26 13.34 -27.39 0.76
N LEU A 27 12.93 -26.30 0.11
CA LEU A 27 13.68 -25.03 0.15
C LEU A 27 13.67 -24.40 1.54
N ILE A 28 12.51 -24.34 2.20
CA ILE A 28 12.40 -23.71 3.51
C ILE A 28 13.17 -24.47 4.60
N SER A 29 13.29 -25.80 4.48
CA SER A 29 14.07 -26.62 5.43
C SER A 29 15.55 -26.21 5.51
N GLN A 30 16.07 -25.53 4.48
CA GLN A 30 17.44 -25.03 4.41
C GLN A 30 17.59 -23.62 5.01
N LEU A 31 16.47 -22.96 5.36
CA LEU A 31 16.46 -21.58 5.84
C LEU A 31 16.51 -21.51 7.37
N ARG A 32 17.22 -20.51 7.88
CA ARG A 32 17.23 -20.17 9.32
C ARG A 32 16.39 -18.92 9.56
N LYS A 33 15.68 -18.86 10.69
CA LYS A 33 14.90 -17.66 11.07
C LYS A 33 15.82 -16.43 11.10
N GLY A 34 15.35 -15.33 10.49
CA GLY A 34 16.10 -14.08 10.33
C GLY A 34 16.96 -14.00 9.07
N MET A 35 17.11 -15.10 8.32
CA MET A 35 17.95 -15.14 7.13
C MET A 35 17.41 -14.23 6.01
N ASP A 36 18.34 -13.64 5.26
CA ASP A 36 18.06 -12.85 4.07
C ASP A 36 17.63 -13.74 2.92
N LEU A 37 16.45 -13.45 2.35
CA LEU A 37 15.88 -14.23 1.25
C LEU A 37 16.28 -13.74 -0.14
N HIS A 38 16.96 -12.60 -0.27
CA HIS A 38 17.31 -12.08 -1.61
C HIS A 38 18.30 -12.93 -2.39
N ARG A 39 19.08 -13.75 -1.69
CA ARG A 39 20.02 -14.70 -2.30
C ARG A 39 19.43 -16.10 -2.47
N VAL A 40 18.16 -16.30 -2.10
CA VAL A 40 17.47 -17.58 -2.22
C VAL A 40 16.61 -17.55 -3.47
N THR A 41 16.87 -18.45 -4.40
CA THR A 41 16.02 -18.63 -5.58
C THR A 41 14.71 -19.24 -5.17
N LEU A 42 13.62 -18.49 -5.33
CA LEU A 42 12.27 -18.98 -5.07
C LEU A 42 11.72 -19.71 -6.31
N PRO A 43 10.83 -20.70 -6.14
CA PRO A 43 10.17 -21.37 -7.26
C PRO A 43 9.33 -20.41 -8.10
N THR A 44 9.18 -20.69 -9.39
CA THR A 44 8.40 -19.83 -10.30
C THR A 44 6.92 -19.73 -9.93
N PHE A 45 6.35 -20.76 -9.30
CA PHE A 45 4.94 -20.73 -8.87
C PHE A 45 4.65 -19.73 -7.74
N VAL A 46 5.66 -19.16 -7.06
CA VAL A 46 5.46 -18.06 -6.10
C VAL A 46 5.69 -16.68 -6.71
N LEU A 47 5.92 -16.60 -8.02
CA LEU A 47 6.17 -15.35 -8.73
C LEU A 47 4.93 -14.88 -9.50
N GLU A 48 4.72 -13.57 -9.54
CA GLU A 48 3.80 -12.94 -10.51
C GLU A 48 4.54 -12.63 -11.81
N PRO A 49 3.87 -12.58 -12.98
CA PRO A 49 4.51 -12.38 -14.28
C PRO A 49 4.93 -10.93 -14.55
N ARG A 50 5.35 -10.19 -13.52
CA ARG A 50 5.76 -8.79 -13.61
C ARG A 50 7.08 -8.56 -12.87
N SER A 51 7.91 -7.70 -13.45
CA SER A 51 9.08 -7.14 -12.76
C SER A 51 8.63 -6.21 -11.63
N MET A 52 9.44 -6.06 -10.58
CA MET A 52 9.19 -5.04 -9.55
C MET A 52 9.04 -3.64 -10.19
N LEU A 53 9.78 -3.34 -11.26
CA LEU A 53 9.71 -2.03 -11.92
C LEU A 53 8.32 -1.74 -12.52
N GLU A 54 7.68 -2.76 -13.07
CA GLU A 54 6.30 -2.67 -13.54
C GLU A 54 5.31 -2.65 -12.37
N ARG A 55 5.52 -3.48 -11.34
CA ARG A 55 4.66 -3.57 -10.14
C ARG A 55 4.54 -2.23 -9.40
N ILE A 56 5.55 -1.36 -9.46
CA ILE A 56 5.48 0.00 -8.90
C ILE A 56 4.32 0.79 -9.49
N THR A 57 3.95 0.56 -10.75
CA THR A 57 2.86 1.30 -11.41
C THR A 57 1.48 1.04 -10.81
N ASP A 58 1.32 0.00 -9.99
CA ASP A 58 0.07 -0.25 -9.26
C ASP A 58 -0.25 0.86 -8.24
N PHE A 59 0.77 1.57 -7.74
CA PHE A 59 0.56 2.78 -6.93
C PHE A 59 -0.02 3.96 -7.72
N MET A 60 0.01 3.89 -9.06
CA MET A 60 -0.49 4.92 -9.97
C MET A 60 -1.78 4.50 -10.68
N SER A 61 -2.45 3.44 -10.21
CA SER A 61 -3.69 2.92 -10.83
C SER A 61 -4.93 3.77 -10.61
N HIS A 62 -4.88 4.73 -9.67
CA HIS A 62 -5.98 5.66 -9.41
C HIS A 62 -5.59 7.12 -9.67
N PRO A 63 -5.13 7.46 -10.88
CA PRO A 63 -4.71 8.82 -11.19
C PRO A 63 -5.85 9.83 -11.04
N GLU A 64 -7.10 9.41 -11.20
CA GLU A 64 -8.30 10.23 -10.97
C GLU A 64 -8.37 10.82 -9.56
N LEU A 65 -7.82 10.12 -8.56
CA LEU A 65 -7.87 10.59 -7.17
C LEU A 65 -6.90 11.74 -6.88
N ILE A 66 -5.89 11.93 -7.73
CA ILE A 66 -4.86 12.95 -7.57
C ILE A 66 -4.94 14.05 -8.64
N ILE A 67 -5.29 13.67 -9.87
CA ILE A 67 -5.32 14.55 -11.05
C ILE A 67 -6.74 15.05 -11.36
N SER A 68 -7.75 14.19 -11.37
CA SER A 68 -9.06 14.55 -11.93
C SER A 68 -9.97 15.27 -10.92
N ASN A 69 -10.94 16.01 -11.46
CA ASN A 69 -12.06 16.59 -10.70
C ASN A 69 -13.26 15.62 -10.65
N GLU A 70 -13.06 14.31 -10.89
CA GLU A 70 -14.20 13.40 -11.01
C GLU A 70 -14.99 13.32 -9.70
N MET A 71 -16.30 13.60 -9.84
CA MET A 71 -17.26 13.60 -8.76
C MET A 71 -17.60 12.15 -8.41
N ILE A 72 -17.05 11.65 -7.31
CA ILE A 72 -17.36 10.30 -6.81
C ILE A 72 -18.14 10.46 -5.50
N ASP A 73 -19.46 10.58 -5.66
CA ASP A 73 -20.57 10.63 -4.68
C ASP A 73 -20.42 11.49 -3.39
N VAL A 74 -21.47 12.30 -3.16
CA VAL A 74 -21.84 13.13 -1.97
C VAL A 74 -20.83 14.17 -1.49
N LEU A 75 -19.56 14.11 -1.89
CA LEU A 75 -18.57 15.15 -1.61
C LEU A 75 -17.95 15.63 -2.93
N ILE A 76 -18.14 16.90 -3.24
CA ILE A 76 -17.47 17.59 -4.36
C ILE A 76 -15.97 17.59 -4.03
N TYR A 77 -15.20 16.70 -4.67
CA TYR A 77 -13.76 16.66 -4.52
C TYR A 77 -13.12 17.40 -5.71
N ILE A 78 -12.53 18.55 -5.42
CA ILE A 78 -11.64 19.26 -6.33
C ILE A 78 -10.35 18.44 -6.46
N SER A 79 -9.78 18.35 -7.68
CA SER A 79 -8.45 17.78 -7.97
C SER A 79 -7.45 18.21 -6.91
N VAL A 80 -6.61 17.29 -6.46
CA VAL A 80 -5.68 17.53 -5.34
C VAL A 80 -4.74 18.68 -5.66
N SER A 81 -4.29 18.78 -6.91
CA SER A 81 -3.46 19.90 -7.40
C SER A 81 -4.16 21.27 -7.33
N LYS A 82 -5.49 21.29 -7.44
CA LYS A 82 -6.35 22.50 -7.48
C LYS A 82 -7.04 22.81 -6.15
N GLN A 83 -6.99 21.90 -5.18
CA GLN A 83 -7.51 22.16 -3.83
C GLN A 83 -6.61 23.20 -3.16
N GLU A 84 -7.17 24.30 -2.67
CA GLU A 84 -6.39 25.37 -2.02
C GLU A 84 -6.14 25.09 -0.54
N ASP A 85 -7.10 24.50 0.16
CA ASP A 85 -6.98 24.17 1.58
C ASP A 85 -5.90 23.09 1.80
N PRO A 86 -4.80 23.39 2.53
CA PRO A 86 -3.70 22.44 2.73
C PRO A 86 -4.10 21.15 3.44
N LEU A 87 -5.05 21.22 4.38
CA LEU A 87 -5.52 20.05 5.12
C LEU A 87 -6.38 19.15 4.23
N LYS A 88 -7.31 19.72 3.46
CA LYS A 88 -8.11 18.94 2.49
C LYS A 88 -7.24 18.31 1.42
N ARG A 89 -6.23 19.03 0.94
CA ARG A 89 -5.25 18.52 -0.03
C ARG A 89 -4.46 17.35 0.56
N PHE A 90 -3.99 17.48 1.80
CA PHE A 90 -3.30 16.41 2.52
C PHE A 90 -4.19 15.18 2.72
N VAL A 91 -5.46 15.34 3.10
CA VAL A 91 -6.44 14.24 3.19
C VAL A 91 -6.58 13.52 1.84
N ASN A 92 -6.63 14.26 0.74
CA ASN A 92 -6.71 13.64 -0.58
C ASN A 92 -5.41 12.94 -1.00
N VAL A 93 -4.23 13.45 -0.63
CA VAL A 93 -2.96 12.73 -0.84
C VAL A 93 -2.95 11.41 -0.08
N VAL A 94 -3.39 11.41 1.19
CA VAL A 94 -3.54 10.19 1.98
C VAL A 94 -4.53 9.23 1.31
N ARG A 95 -5.65 9.73 0.79
CA ARG A 95 -6.63 8.93 0.04
C ARG A 95 -6.02 8.27 -1.19
N TYR A 96 -5.32 9.03 -2.02
CA TYR A 96 -4.64 8.53 -3.22
C TYR A 96 -3.58 7.49 -2.84
N TYR A 97 -2.80 7.74 -1.78
CA TYR A 97 -1.81 6.78 -1.32
C TYR A 97 -2.43 5.44 -0.91
N ILE A 98 -3.47 5.48 -0.08
CA ILE A 98 -4.05 4.23 0.46
C ILE A 98 -4.83 3.46 -0.64
N SER A 99 -5.28 4.14 -1.70
CA SER A 99 -6.02 3.50 -2.79
C SER A 99 -5.20 2.45 -3.54
N GLY A 100 -3.88 2.60 -3.66
CA GLY A 100 -3.03 1.69 -4.45
C GLY A 100 -2.81 0.29 -3.86
N TRP A 101 -3.13 0.08 -2.58
CA TRP A 101 -2.76 -1.17 -1.88
C TRP A 101 -3.66 -2.38 -2.18
N HIS A 102 -4.85 -2.16 -2.74
CA HIS A 102 -5.78 -3.25 -2.99
C HIS A 102 -5.46 -4.07 -4.24
N ILE A 103 -4.60 -3.55 -5.12
CA ILE A 103 -4.21 -4.22 -6.35
C ILE A 103 -3.20 -5.29 -5.99
N LYS A 104 -3.64 -6.54 -6.01
CA LYS A 104 -2.81 -7.70 -5.71
C LYS A 104 -3.16 -8.89 -6.58
N PRO A 105 -2.16 -9.70 -6.94
CA PRO A 105 -2.41 -10.98 -7.58
C PRO A 105 -3.25 -11.86 -6.67
N LYS A 106 -3.99 -12.82 -7.26
CA LYS A 106 -4.63 -13.88 -6.48
C LYS A 106 -3.55 -14.70 -5.76
N GLY A 107 -3.72 -14.90 -4.45
CA GLY A 107 -2.78 -15.64 -3.64
C GLY A 107 -1.53 -14.86 -3.22
N VAL A 108 -0.46 -15.59 -2.86
CA VAL A 108 0.79 -15.01 -2.36
C VAL A 108 1.86 -15.09 -3.45
N LYS A 109 1.95 -14.03 -4.25
CA LYS A 109 2.95 -13.92 -5.32
C LYS A 109 3.89 -12.73 -5.08
N LYS A 110 5.15 -12.90 -5.48
CA LYS A 110 6.19 -11.86 -5.44
C LYS A 110 6.54 -11.44 -6.88
N PRO A 111 6.73 -10.15 -7.17
CA PRO A 111 7.27 -9.74 -8.47
C PRO A 111 8.70 -10.26 -8.67
N TYR A 112 9.11 -10.37 -9.93
CA TYR A 112 10.49 -10.68 -10.27
C TYR A 112 11.43 -9.61 -9.69
N ASN A 113 12.57 -10.06 -9.15
CA ASN A 113 13.65 -9.17 -8.73
C ASN A 113 14.36 -8.64 -9.99
N PRO A 114 14.32 -7.33 -10.28
CA PRO A 114 14.89 -6.82 -11.52
C PRO A 114 16.40 -7.03 -11.57
N VAL A 115 16.94 -7.22 -12.78
CA VAL A 115 18.39 -7.25 -13.00
C VAL A 115 18.97 -5.83 -12.95
N LEU A 116 20.27 -5.69 -12.64
CA LEU A 116 20.91 -4.37 -12.60
C LEU A 116 20.81 -3.67 -13.97
N GLY A 117 20.34 -2.42 -13.98
CA GLY A 117 20.15 -1.64 -15.20
C GLY A 117 18.88 -2.00 -15.99
N GLU A 118 18.06 -2.93 -15.51
CA GLU A 118 16.71 -3.13 -16.03
C GLU A 118 15.92 -1.82 -15.89
N PHE A 119 15.13 -1.48 -16.91
CA PHE A 119 14.25 -0.32 -16.87
C PHE A 119 12.85 -0.66 -17.38
N PHE A 120 11.86 0.05 -16.86
CA PHE A 120 10.47 -0.04 -17.29
C PHE A 120 9.94 1.37 -17.58
N ARG A 121 9.09 1.49 -18.61
CA ARG A 121 8.46 2.75 -19.00
C ARG A 121 6.98 2.53 -19.27
N ALA A 122 6.17 3.47 -18.84
CA ALA A 122 4.74 3.49 -19.11
C ALA A 122 4.25 4.92 -19.38
N ARG A 123 3.11 5.02 -20.06
CA ARG A 123 2.42 6.28 -20.34
C ARG A 123 0.94 6.11 -20.01
N TRP A 124 0.35 7.14 -19.44
CA TRP A 124 -1.09 7.27 -19.23
C TRP A 124 -1.61 8.38 -20.12
N GLN A 125 -2.76 8.14 -20.73
CA GLN A 125 -3.56 9.15 -21.41
C GLN A 125 -4.86 9.31 -20.63
N PHE A 126 -5.13 10.52 -20.17
CA PHE A 126 -6.31 10.81 -19.37
C PHE A 126 -7.47 11.28 -20.27
N PRO A 127 -8.73 11.17 -19.79
CA PRO A 127 -9.90 11.59 -20.57
C PRO A 127 -9.92 13.07 -20.98
N ASP A 128 -9.19 13.93 -20.26
CA ASP A 128 -9.04 15.36 -20.56
C ASP A 128 -7.90 15.66 -21.56
N ASN A 129 -7.34 14.62 -22.18
CA ASN A 129 -6.19 14.66 -23.10
C ASN A 129 -4.87 15.11 -22.46
N THR A 130 -4.81 15.21 -21.13
CA THR A 130 -3.52 15.31 -20.44
C THR A 130 -2.86 13.95 -20.33
N GLU A 131 -1.56 13.93 -20.06
CA GLU A 131 -0.80 12.69 -20.04
C GLU A 131 0.11 12.59 -18.82
N ALA A 132 0.58 11.37 -18.56
CA ALA A 132 1.66 11.14 -17.64
C ALA A 132 2.65 10.12 -18.20
N CYS A 133 3.93 10.29 -17.86
CA CYS A 133 4.99 9.36 -18.20
C CYS A 133 5.61 8.81 -16.92
N PHE A 134 5.97 7.52 -16.95
CA PHE A 134 6.67 6.82 -15.89
C PHE A 134 7.95 6.20 -16.45
N VAL A 135 9.02 6.29 -15.66
CA VAL A 135 10.25 5.53 -15.85
C VAL A 135 10.68 4.97 -14.50
N ALA A 136 11.11 3.71 -14.50
CA ALA A 136 11.77 3.10 -13.36
C ALA A 136 13.03 2.36 -13.83
N GLU A 137 14.03 2.31 -12.97
CA GLU A 137 15.31 1.64 -13.22
C GLU A 137 15.78 0.91 -11.97
N GLN A 138 16.32 -0.29 -12.15
CA GLN A 138 17.04 -1.01 -11.10
C GLN A 138 18.46 -0.48 -10.97
N VAL A 139 18.66 0.46 -10.05
CA VAL A 139 19.94 1.16 -9.86
C VAL A 139 20.93 0.37 -8.99
N SER A 140 20.48 -0.66 -8.28
CA SER A 140 21.35 -1.59 -7.54
C SER A 140 20.72 -2.96 -7.42
N HIS A 141 21.49 -4.04 -7.49
CA HIS A 141 21.00 -5.42 -7.33
C HIS A 141 21.33 -6.03 -5.96
N HIS A 142 22.45 -5.63 -5.35
CA HIS A 142 22.91 -6.13 -4.05
C HIS A 142 23.43 -4.97 -3.17
N PRO A 143 22.59 -4.36 -2.32
CA PRO A 143 21.16 -4.67 -2.10
C PRO A 143 20.27 -4.20 -3.27
N PRO A 144 19.06 -4.76 -3.44
CA PRO A 144 18.16 -4.34 -4.50
C PRO A 144 17.59 -2.95 -4.21
N ILE A 145 17.73 -2.04 -5.18
CA ILE A 145 17.19 -0.68 -5.15
C ILE A 145 16.60 -0.38 -6.53
N SER A 146 15.33 -0.03 -6.57
CA SER A 146 14.64 0.45 -7.77
C SER A 146 14.31 1.93 -7.59
N ALA A 147 14.75 2.80 -8.49
CA ALA A 147 14.35 4.20 -8.53
C ALA A 147 13.26 4.41 -9.57
N TYR A 148 12.34 5.34 -9.33
CA TYR A 148 11.26 5.64 -10.27
C TYR A 148 10.90 7.12 -10.29
N TYR A 149 10.36 7.54 -11.44
CA TYR A 149 9.93 8.89 -11.71
C TYR A 149 8.68 8.87 -12.58
N TYR A 150 7.62 9.48 -12.08
CA TYR A 150 6.34 9.71 -12.74
C TYR A 150 6.13 11.22 -12.86
N ALA A 151 5.75 11.70 -14.04
CA ALA A 151 5.43 13.10 -14.24
C ALA A 151 4.18 13.28 -15.10
N SER A 152 3.31 14.19 -14.66
CA SER A 152 2.19 14.74 -15.42
C SER A 152 2.29 16.26 -15.39
N PRO A 153 3.03 16.87 -16.35
CA PRO A 153 3.31 18.31 -16.36
C PRO A 153 2.06 19.19 -16.38
N GLU A 154 1.08 18.84 -17.22
CA GLU A 154 -0.19 19.57 -17.37
C GLU A 154 -1.01 19.59 -16.08
N ASN A 155 -0.82 18.57 -15.25
CA ASN A 155 -1.47 18.44 -13.94
C ASN A 155 -0.59 18.89 -12.78
N ASN A 156 0.57 19.50 -13.08
CA ASN A 156 1.54 19.98 -12.10
C ASN A 156 2.02 18.88 -11.13
N LEU A 157 2.03 17.61 -11.54
CA LEU A 157 2.28 16.48 -10.65
C LEU A 157 3.59 15.76 -10.98
N ILE A 158 4.40 15.53 -9.96
CA ILE A 158 5.54 14.62 -9.99
C ILE A 158 5.38 13.61 -8.85
N ILE A 159 5.59 12.33 -9.14
CA ILE A 159 5.72 11.28 -8.13
C ILE A 159 7.05 10.58 -8.35
N CYS A 160 7.94 10.59 -7.36
CA CYS A 160 9.26 10.00 -7.52
C CYS A 160 9.73 9.37 -6.21
N GLY A 161 10.66 8.45 -6.30
CA GLY A 161 11.16 7.78 -5.11
C GLY A 161 12.03 6.60 -5.43
N ASP A 162 12.28 5.82 -4.39
CA ASP A 162 12.99 4.56 -4.50
C ASP A 162 12.37 3.50 -3.59
N ILE A 163 12.48 2.24 -4.01
CA ILE A 163 12.07 1.08 -3.23
C ILE A 163 13.30 0.22 -2.97
N ARG A 164 13.51 -0.14 -1.70
CA ARG A 164 14.63 -0.94 -1.20
C ARG A 164 14.05 -2.15 -0.45
N PRO A 165 13.47 -3.13 -1.16
CA PRO A 165 12.84 -4.26 -0.50
C PRO A 165 13.91 -5.09 0.22
N LYS A 166 13.64 -5.53 1.45
CA LYS A 166 14.54 -6.42 2.20
C LYS A 166 13.78 -7.64 2.69
N SER A 167 13.99 -8.77 2.03
CA SER A 167 13.27 -10.00 2.34
C SER A 167 13.90 -10.75 3.51
N ARG A 168 13.06 -11.28 4.40
CA ARG A 168 13.43 -11.97 5.64
C ARG A 168 12.57 -13.21 5.84
N PHE A 169 13.21 -14.33 6.14
CA PHE A 169 12.51 -15.54 6.58
C PHE A 169 12.22 -15.48 8.08
N LEU A 170 10.97 -15.70 8.49
CA LEU A 170 10.51 -15.56 9.87
C LEU A 170 10.00 -16.88 10.48
N GLY A 171 10.18 -18.03 9.81
CA GLY A 171 9.62 -19.32 10.21
C GLY A 171 8.40 -19.66 9.35
N ASN A 172 7.21 -19.80 9.95
CA ASN A 172 5.96 -19.96 9.18
C ASN A 172 5.50 -18.64 8.50
N SER A 173 6.40 -17.71 8.27
CA SER A 173 6.15 -16.47 7.55
C SER A 173 7.42 -16.00 6.84
N ALA A 174 7.25 -15.22 5.79
CA ALA A 174 8.29 -14.39 5.21
C ALA A 174 7.84 -12.93 5.22
N ALA A 175 8.76 -12.00 5.42
CA ALA A 175 8.48 -10.58 5.36
C ALA A 175 9.33 -9.93 4.27
N THR A 176 8.77 -8.93 3.60
CA THR A 176 9.51 -7.97 2.79
C THR A 176 9.40 -6.63 3.49
N LEU A 177 10.52 -6.19 4.07
CA LEU A 177 10.61 -4.86 4.66
C LEU A 177 10.71 -3.85 3.52
N MET A 178 9.74 -2.95 3.42
CA MET A 178 9.64 -1.99 2.32
C MET A 178 10.34 -0.69 2.71
N GLN A 179 11.67 -0.70 2.61
CA GLN A 179 12.47 0.52 2.83
C GLN A 179 12.45 1.39 1.57
N GLY A 180 12.87 2.65 1.72
CA GLY A 180 12.80 3.65 0.66
C GLY A 180 11.82 4.75 1.02
N GLU A 181 11.66 5.71 0.12
CA GLU A 181 10.76 6.85 0.30
C GLU A 181 10.12 7.19 -1.04
N SER A 182 8.80 7.39 -1.04
CA SER A 182 8.07 7.97 -2.16
C SER A 182 7.75 9.44 -1.88
N LYS A 183 7.75 10.27 -2.91
CA LYS A 183 7.44 11.69 -2.83
C LYS A 183 6.38 12.02 -3.84
N ILE A 184 5.33 12.71 -3.39
CA ILE A 184 4.36 13.40 -4.25
C ILE A 184 4.68 14.89 -4.19
N ILE A 185 4.82 15.52 -5.34
CA ILE A 185 5.21 16.92 -5.48
C ILE A 185 4.24 17.61 -6.42
N PHE A 186 3.66 18.73 -5.95
CA PHE A 186 2.90 19.64 -6.78
C PHE A 186 3.80 20.79 -7.24
N THR A 187 4.15 20.82 -8.51
CA THR A 187 5.10 21.78 -9.10
C THR A 187 4.61 23.23 -9.07
N ASN A 188 3.29 23.44 -9.03
CA ASN A 188 2.66 24.74 -8.80
C ASN A 188 2.68 25.19 -7.32
N ARG A 189 3.20 24.36 -6.40
CA ARG A 189 3.30 24.67 -4.96
C ARG A 189 4.72 24.38 -4.44
N PRO A 190 5.71 25.24 -4.75
CA PRO A 190 7.09 25.03 -4.34
C PRO A 190 7.23 24.75 -2.83
N GLY A 191 8.03 23.73 -2.50
CA GLY A 191 8.28 23.30 -1.13
C GLY A 191 7.18 22.44 -0.49
N GLU A 192 6.04 22.24 -1.15
CA GLU A 192 4.99 21.34 -0.67
C GLU A 192 5.24 19.91 -1.16
N ILE A 193 5.97 19.13 -0.35
CA ILE A 193 6.39 17.77 -0.66
C ILE A 193 5.72 16.82 0.33
N TYR A 194 5.04 15.80 -0.18
CA TYR A 194 4.45 14.73 0.64
C TYR A 194 5.37 13.51 0.57
N ARG A 195 6.02 13.20 1.69
CA ARG A 195 6.93 12.07 1.86
C ARG A 195 6.15 10.88 2.39
N ILE A 196 6.35 9.72 1.80
CA ILE A 196 5.58 8.52 2.09
C ILE A 196 6.55 7.37 2.39
N GLU A 197 6.35 6.75 3.54
CA GLU A 197 6.99 5.48 3.92
C GLU A 197 5.95 4.36 3.87
N MET A 198 6.31 3.26 3.20
CA MET A 198 5.40 2.15 2.92
C MET A 198 5.31 1.16 4.10
N PRO A 199 4.16 0.48 4.29
CA PRO A 199 4.06 -0.64 5.22
C PRO A 199 4.89 -1.84 4.71
N ASN A 200 5.15 -2.78 5.62
CA ASN A 200 5.82 -4.03 5.26
C ASN A 200 4.82 -5.06 4.73
N VAL A 201 5.32 -5.98 3.90
CA VAL A 201 4.51 -7.05 3.30
C VAL A 201 4.87 -8.39 3.94
N TYR A 202 3.86 -9.14 4.38
CA TYR A 202 4.01 -10.43 5.04
C TYR A 202 3.33 -11.54 4.25
N ALA A 203 4.07 -12.60 3.94
CA ALA A 203 3.54 -13.87 3.49
C ALA A 203 3.39 -14.80 4.71
N ARG A 204 2.17 -15.12 5.09
CA ARG A 204 1.84 -16.02 6.21
C ARG A 204 1.56 -17.44 5.70
N GLY A 205 1.75 -18.43 6.56
CA GLY A 205 1.34 -19.81 6.28
C GLY A 205 2.18 -20.52 5.21
N ILE A 206 3.42 -20.07 5.00
CA ILE A 206 4.31 -20.59 3.95
C ILE A 206 4.79 -22.03 4.20
N LEU A 207 4.73 -22.50 5.45
CA LEU A 207 5.07 -23.87 5.85
C LEU A 207 3.82 -24.67 6.23
N PHE A 208 2.96 -24.07 7.05
CA PHE A 208 1.79 -24.71 7.64
C PHE A 208 0.57 -23.79 7.54
N GLY A 209 -0.54 -24.34 7.05
CA GLY A 209 -1.80 -23.64 6.90
C GLY A 209 -2.01 -23.04 5.51
N ARG A 210 -2.95 -22.10 5.41
CA ARG A 210 -3.30 -21.42 4.17
C ARG A 210 -2.35 -20.24 3.96
N MET A 211 -1.81 -20.08 2.75
CA MET A 211 -0.95 -18.94 2.46
C MET A 211 -1.79 -17.67 2.32
N VAL A 212 -1.38 -16.60 2.98
CA VAL A 212 -2.07 -15.30 2.99
C VAL A 212 -1.06 -14.16 2.90
N MET A 213 -1.37 -13.13 2.10
CA MET A 213 -0.62 -11.88 2.09
C MET A 213 -1.27 -10.87 3.05
N GLU A 214 -0.47 -10.30 3.95
CA GLU A 214 -0.87 -9.22 4.85
C GLU A 214 0.06 -8.01 4.68
N LEU A 215 -0.53 -6.81 4.70
CA LEU A 215 0.23 -5.59 4.97
C LEU A 215 0.33 -5.39 6.48
N GLY A 216 1.49 -4.96 6.96
CA GLY A 216 1.76 -4.82 8.39
C GLY A 216 2.62 -3.62 8.74
N ASP A 217 2.65 -3.34 10.04
CA ASP A 217 3.43 -2.27 10.66
C ASP A 217 2.96 -0.86 10.29
N ASN A 218 3.80 0.13 10.56
CA ASN A 218 3.48 1.52 10.38
C ASN A 218 3.81 2.01 8.97
N SER A 219 3.04 2.97 8.51
CA SER A 219 3.26 3.76 7.30
C SER A 219 3.01 5.23 7.61
N THR A 220 3.76 6.10 6.96
CA THR A 220 3.68 7.54 7.20
C THR A 220 3.41 8.28 5.90
N VAL A 221 2.62 9.35 5.97
CA VAL A 221 2.55 10.41 4.95
C VAL A 221 2.86 11.72 5.66
N ARG A 222 3.89 12.45 5.23
CA ARG A 222 4.36 13.64 5.94
C ARG A 222 4.50 14.83 4.99
N CYS A 223 4.02 16.00 5.40
CA CYS A 223 4.19 17.26 4.70
C CYS A 223 4.66 18.33 5.69
N GLU A 224 5.97 18.57 5.72
CA GLU A 224 6.65 19.46 6.68
C GLU A 224 6.17 20.91 6.54
N LYS A 225 6.01 21.41 5.30
CA LYS A 225 5.58 22.78 5.01
C LYS A 225 4.24 23.15 5.64
N ASN A 226 3.32 22.19 5.73
CA ASN A 226 1.97 22.40 6.24
C ASN A 226 1.81 21.96 7.70
N ASP A 227 2.88 21.47 8.34
CA ASP A 227 2.84 20.85 9.67
C ASP A 227 1.79 19.73 9.75
N LEU A 228 1.82 18.79 8.80
CA LEU A 228 0.86 17.69 8.73
C LEU A 228 1.57 16.35 8.59
N ILE A 229 1.13 15.39 9.41
CA ILE A 229 1.56 13.99 9.33
C ILE A 229 0.35 13.07 9.47
N CYS A 230 0.33 12.02 8.66
CA CYS A 230 -0.55 10.87 8.80
C CYS A 230 0.27 9.68 9.25
N GLU A 231 -0.12 9.08 10.37
CA GLU A 231 0.43 7.81 10.84
C GLU A 231 -0.64 6.74 10.67
N LEU A 232 -0.32 5.70 9.92
CA LEU A 232 -1.19 4.57 9.62
C LEU A 232 -0.55 3.29 10.18
N GLU A 233 -1.33 2.51 10.90
CA GLU A 233 -1.02 1.17 11.37
C GLU A 233 -1.79 0.16 10.50
N PHE A 234 -1.04 -0.63 9.73
CA PHE A 234 -1.56 -1.80 9.03
C PHE A 234 -1.53 -2.98 10.00
N ARG A 235 -2.71 -3.43 10.42
CA ARG A 235 -2.84 -4.43 11.47
C ARG A 235 -2.78 -5.83 10.89
N THR A 236 -1.76 -6.58 11.30
CA THR A 236 -1.67 -8.01 11.00
C THR A 236 -2.46 -8.83 12.01
N LYS A 237 -2.94 -10.01 11.62
CA LYS A 237 -3.65 -10.90 12.54
C LYS A 237 -2.78 -11.35 13.72
N ALA A 238 -1.47 -11.51 13.54
CA ALA A 238 -0.56 -11.89 14.62
C ALA A 238 -0.50 -10.86 15.76
N CYS A 239 -0.55 -9.55 15.43
CA CYS A 239 -0.62 -8.46 16.42
C CYS A 239 -1.97 -8.41 17.15
N SER A 240 -3.03 -8.98 16.58
CA SER A 240 -4.34 -9.06 17.28
C SER A 240 -4.38 -10.15 18.36
N CYS A 241 -3.42 -11.08 18.36
CA CYS A 241 -3.39 -12.25 19.25
C CYS A 241 -2.34 -12.17 20.37
N LEU A 242 -1.30 -11.35 20.21
CA LEU A 242 -0.25 -11.12 21.21
C LEU A 242 -0.28 -9.63 21.60
N GLU A 243 -0.76 -9.37 22.83
CA GLU A 243 -0.58 -8.12 23.59
C GLU A 243 -1.18 -6.81 23.07
N ILE A 244 -2.53 -6.69 22.96
CA ILE A 244 -3.21 -5.41 23.22
C ILE A 244 -4.58 -5.67 23.87
N ASN A 245 -4.59 -6.23 25.09
CA ASN A 245 -5.84 -6.45 25.86
C ASN A 245 -6.16 -5.33 26.87
N PHE A 246 -5.38 -4.23 26.94
CA PHE A 246 -5.56 -3.24 28.00
C PHE A 246 -5.94 -1.81 27.58
N ALA A 247 -5.91 -1.44 26.30
CA ALA A 247 -6.11 -0.03 25.89
C ALA A 247 -7.42 0.30 25.15
N TYR A 248 -8.19 -0.68 24.66
CA TYR A 248 -9.30 -0.37 23.73
C TYR A 248 -10.60 -1.17 23.95
N SER A 249 -10.96 -1.48 25.20
CA SER A 249 -12.27 -2.06 25.54
C SER A 249 -13.46 -1.11 25.30
N ASN A 250 -13.22 0.16 24.97
CA ASN A 250 -14.28 1.17 24.77
C ASN A 250 -14.58 1.51 23.30
N PHE A 251 -13.85 0.94 22.34
CA PHE A 251 -14.05 1.18 20.90
C PHE A 251 -14.45 -0.13 20.21
N GLY A 252 -15.71 -0.55 20.37
CA GLY A 252 -16.24 -1.83 19.89
C GLY A 252 -15.97 -2.14 18.40
N PHE A 253 -14.77 -2.64 18.10
CA PHE A 253 -14.32 -3.05 16.78
C PHE A 253 -13.55 -4.37 16.86
N PHE A 254 -14.11 -5.35 16.14
CA PHE A 254 -13.56 -6.60 15.59
C PHE A 254 -12.15 -7.00 16.01
N THR A 255 -12.06 -7.83 17.05
CA THR A 255 -10.91 -8.72 17.25
C THR A 255 -10.83 -9.71 16.08
N GLY A 256 -9.69 -9.78 15.38
CA GLY A 256 -9.42 -10.81 14.38
C GLY A 256 -9.80 -10.52 12.91
N ALA A 257 -10.12 -9.28 12.53
CA ALA A 257 -10.35 -8.93 11.13
C ALA A 257 -9.03 -8.80 10.33
N TYR A 258 -8.94 -9.50 9.19
CA TYR A 258 -7.84 -9.30 8.23
C TYR A 258 -7.91 -7.91 7.58
N ASN A 259 -6.74 -7.43 7.15
CA ASN A 259 -6.57 -6.22 6.36
C ASN A 259 -7.06 -4.95 7.06
N SER A 260 -7.13 -4.93 8.39
CA SER A 260 -7.54 -3.76 9.15
C SER A 260 -6.49 -2.65 9.13
N ILE A 261 -6.95 -1.41 9.10
CA ILE A 261 -6.12 -0.21 9.16
C ILE A 261 -6.66 0.74 10.23
N TYR A 262 -5.76 1.37 10.96
CA TYR A 262 -6.04 2.44 11.90
C TYR A 262 -5.04 3.57 11.71
N GLY A 263 -5.44 4.82 11.88
CA GLY A 263 -4.47 5.90 11.86
C GLY A 263 -5.05 7.26 12.17
N LYS A 264 -4.19 8.26 12.21
CA LYS A 264 -4.58 9.65 12.47
C LYS A 264 -3.85 10.60 11.53
N ILE A 265 -4.54 11.66 11.14
CA ILE A 265 -3.91 12.87 10.59
C ILE A 265 -3.80 13.85 11.75
N LYS A 266 -2.60 14.39 11.96
CA LYS A 266 -2.31 15.30 13.07
C LYS A 266 -1.39 16.44 12.63
N ARG A 267 -1.43 17.53 13.40
CA ARG A 267 -0.35 18.51 13.44
C ARG A 267 0.91 17.83 13.96
N GLU A 268 2.01 17.89 13.24
CA GLU A 268 3.22 17.21 13.66
C GLU A 268 3.85 17.89 14.88
N SER A 269 3.88 19.22 14.88
CA SER A 269 4.48 20.04 15.92
C SER A 269 3.75 19.94 17.27
N THR A 270 2.41 19.89 17.26
CA THR A 270 1.59 19.90 18.49
C THR A 270 1.06 18.52 18.86
N GLY A 271 1.05 17.56 17.94
CA GLY A 271 0.39 16.27 18.10
C GLY A 271 -1.14 16.33 18.08
N GLU A 272 -1.72 17.51 17.78
CA GLU A 272 -3.17 17.70 17.69
C GLU A 272 -3.75 16.82 16.58
N ALA A 273 -4.62 15.88 16.95
CA ALA A 273 -5.28 15.00 16.00
C ALA A 273 -6.46 15.72 15.32
N LEU A 274 -6.43 15.76 14.00
CA LEU A 274 -7.45 16.41 13.15
C LEU A 274 -8.44 15.40 12.58
N TYR A 275 -7.93 14.25 12.13
CA TYR A 275 -8.75 13.16 11.61
C TYR A 275 -8.33 11.80 12.16
N GLU A 276 -9.28 10.88 12.23
CA GLU A 276 -9.07 9.46 12.51
C GLU A 276 -9.45 8.60 11.30
N ILE A 277 -8.59 7.68 10.90
CA ILE A 277 -8.78 6.76 9.77
C ILE A 277 -8.99 5.35 10.32
N THR A 278 -10.01 4.64 9.82
CA THR A 278 -10.34 3.26 10.22
C THR A 278 -10.85 2.45 9.03
N GLY A 279 -10.89 1.12 9.16
CA GLY A 279 -11.58 0.23 8.22
C GLY A 279 -10.68 -0.89 7.73
N LYS A 280 -10.85 -1.29 6.48
CA LYS A 280 -10.05 -2.32 5.81
C LYS A 280 -9.44 -1.78 4.52
N TRP A 281 -8.13 -1.86 4.37
CA TRP A 281 -7.42 -1.37 3.18
C TRP A 281 -7.75 -2.16 1.91
N SER A 282 -8.35 -3.35 2.05
CA SER A 282 -8.81 -4.19 0.94
C SER A 282 -10.32 -4.11 0.67
N ASP A 283 -11.07 -3.30 1.42
CA ASP A 283 -12.52 -3.17 1.24
C ASP A 283 -13.00 -1.71 1.38
N ILE A 284 -13.43 -1.30 2.58
CA ILE A 284 -13.94 0.04 2.87
C ILE A 284 -13.14 0.67 4.02
N MET A 285 -12.75 1.93 3.83
CA MET A 285 -12.15 2.79 4.84
C MET A 285 -13.06 3.97 5.21
N TYR A 286 -12.78 4.62 6.34
CA TYR A 286 -13.55 5.74 6.88
C TYR A 286 -12.61 6.79 7.44
N ILE A 287 -13.00 8.08 7.38
CA ILE A 287 -12.27 9.20 7.99
C ILE A 287 -13.18 10.03 8.90
N LYS A 288 -12.92 10.07 10.19
CA LYS A 288 -13.71 10.85 11.13
C LYS A 288 -13.04 12.20 11.35
N ASP A 289 -13.79 13.28 11.16
CA ASP A 289 -13.39 14.63 11.56
C ASP A 289 -13.52 14.77 13.08
N LEU A 290 -12.42 15.07 13.75
CA LEU A 290 -12.37 15.11 15.21
C LEU A 290 -12.88 16.43 15.79
N GLU A 291 -12.78 17.53 15.04
CA GLU A 291 -13.29 18.84 15.44
C GLU A 291 -14.80 18.91 15.26
N ALA A 292 -15.30 18.56 14.07
CA ALA A 292 -16.72 18.61 13.76
C ALA A 292 -17.54 17.48 14.42
N LYS A 293 -16.87 16.49 15.03
CA LYS A 293 -17.44 15.20 15.49
C LYS A 293 -18.28 14.49 14.42
N ARG A 294 -18.13 14.86 13.14
CA ARG A 294 -18.84 14.27 12.02
C ARG A 294 -18.03 13.11 11.49
N LYS A 295 -18.68 11.94 11.34
CA LYS A 295 -18.10 10.84 10.58
C LYS A 295 -18.23 11.20 9.10
N CYS A 296 -17.19 11.80 8.54
CA CYS A 296 -17.08 11.94 7.09
C CYS A 296 -16.73 10.55 6.51
N TYR A 297 -17.20 10.28 5.30
CA TYR A 297 -16.90 8.99 4.69
C TYR A 297 -15.72 9.19 3.76
N LEU A 298 -14.53 8.71 4.13
CA LEU A 298 -13.48 8.43 3.15
C LEU A 298 -13.87 7.15 2.41
N VAL A 299 -14.93 7.21 1.60
CA VAL A 299 -15.38 6.03 0.85
C VAL A 299 -14.35 5.73 -0.23
N PHE A 300 -13.39 4.91 0.13
CA PHE A 300 -12.73 4.08 -0.86
C PHE A 300 -13.47 2.75 -0.87
N ARG A 301 -14.43 2.61 -1.80
CA ARG A 301 -15.08 1.32 -2.04
C ARG A 301 -14.34 0.68 -3.20
N ILE A 302 -13.35 -0.14 -2.88
CA ILE A 302 -12.46 -0.81 -3.84
C ILE A 302 -13.25 -1.47 -4.97
N ARG A 303 -14.39 -2.11 -4.65
CA ARG A 303 -15.27 -2.77 -5.62
C ARG A 303 -15.82 -1.87 -6.73
N ARG A 304 -15.94 -0.56 -6.50
CA ARG A 304 -16.43 0.38 -7.53
C ARG A 304 -15.37 0.69 -8.60
N TYR A 305 -14.09 0.52 -8.26
CA TYR A 305 -12.97 0.73 -9.18
C TYR A 305 -12.51 -0.57 -9.84
N ILE A 306 -12.71 -1.73 -9.20
CA ILE A 306 -12.44 -3.06 -9.79
C ILE A 306 -13.31 -3.34 -11.04
N GLN A 307 -14.50 -2.73 -11.16
CA GLN A 307 -15.40 -2.97 -12.30
C GLN A 307 -15.08 -2.14 -13.56
N ARG A 308 -14.01 -1.34 -13.55
CA ARG A 308 -13.60 -0.51 -14.70
C ARG A 308 -12.25 -0.93 -15.33
N LEU A 309 -11.62 -1.99 -14.82
CA LEU A 309 -10.46 -2.66 -15.42
C LEU A 309 -10.90 -4.00 -16.01
#